data_AF-A0A9W9X6Z3-F1
#
_entry.id   AF-A0A9W9X6Z3-F1
#
_cell.length_a   1.000
_cell.length_b   1.000
_cell.length_c   1.000
_cell.angle_alpha   90.00
_cell.angle_beta   90.00
_cell.angle_gamma   90.00
#
_symmetry.space_group_name_H-M   'P 1'
#
loop_
_entity.id
_entity.type
_entity.pdbx_description
1 polymer ?
#
loop_
_entity_poly.entity_id
_entity_poly.type
_entity_poly.pdbx_seq_one_letter_code
_entity_poly.pdbx_strand_id
1 'polypeptide(L)'
;MQAVRAHELAIQRIIDGLGGLIIWDMILSPFYTCDLMRGLTSDMPLPLHESWKWELKVRTECLFLHEEYKVSSTSFVGRRFFNSPWSASLHPQLVSTLRSLRKLVSLYESVVSSSWGQTRMDNDGLLLLDHELLYLAQDQSLPAFQDTLRLTALIYTVVRIRGFSGMPCADIFVNTLRKSLENSLKFLDANAPDLLLWIFFIGSLASRDRRHHAWFSRRLQVLASTLGLEQWDSAMIVMQEYLYVCRPTDGFVREMWETAFEEKVVET
;
A
#
# COMPACT_ATOMS: atom_id res chain seq x y z
N MET A 1 3.15 -15.90 -19.20
CA MET A 1 1.99 -15.09 -19.65
C MET A 1 0.83 -15.90 -20.22
N GLN A 2 1.03 -16.86 -21.15
CA GLN A 2 -0.07 -17.68 -21.71
C GLN A 2 -0.85 -18.48 -20.66
N ALA A 3 -0.16 -19.13 -19.71
CA ALA A 3 -0.82 -19.88 -18.65
C ALA A 3 -1.67 -18.99 -17.72
N VAL A 4 -1.21 -17.77 -17.41
CA VAL A 4 -1.95 -16.81 -16.57
C VAL A 4 -3.24 -16.38 -17.26
N ARG A 5 -3.17 -15.99 -18.55
CA ARG A 5 -4.35 -15.65 -19.35
C ARG A 5 -5.34 -16.82 -19.48
N ALA A 6 -4.86 -18.05 -19.59
CA ALA A 6 -5.73 -19.23 -19.65
C ALA A 6 -6.48 -19.45 -18.33
N HIS A 7 -5.83 -19.22 -17.19
CA HIS A 7 -6.48 -19.27 -15.87
C HIS A 7 -7.47 -18.12 -15.67
N GLU A 8 -7.12 -16.89 -16.10
CA GLU A 8 -8.03 -15.75 -16.06
C GLU A 8 -9.32 -16.02 -16.86
N LEU A 9 -9.19 -16.54 -18.08
CA LEU A 9 -10.33 -16.91 -18.92
C LEU A 9 -11.15 -18.05 -18.31
N ALA A 10 -10.50 -19.02 -17.67
CA ALA A 10 -11.19 -20.11 -16.98
C ALA A 10 -11.99 -19.60 -15.77
N ILE A 11 -11.40 -18.72 -14.96
CA ILE A 11 -12.05 -18.08 -13.82
C ILE A 11 -13.26 -17.25 -14.29
N GLN A 12 -13.09 -16.43 -15.33
CA GLN A 12 -14.18 -15.63 -15.88
C GLN A 12 -15.33 -16.53 -16.36
N ARG A 13 -15.02 -17.62 -17.08
CA ARG A 13 -16.04 -18.58 -17.53
C ARG A 13 -16.75 -19.30 -16.38
N ILE A 14 -16.06 -19.58 -15.28
CA ILE A 14 -16.66 -20.16 -14.07
C ILE A 14 -17.61 -19.15 -13.42
N ILE A 15 -17.20 -17.88 -13.31
CA ILE A 15 -18.04 -16.80 -12.78
C ILE A 15 -19.30 -16.63 -13.65
N ASP A 16 -19.14 -16.51 -14.96
CA ASP A 16 -20.24 -16.30 -15.91
C ASP A 16 -21.19 -17.52 -15.92
N GLY A 17 -20.63 -18.74 -15.95
CA GLY A 17 -21.39 -19.99 -15.98
C GLY A 17 -22.19 -20.28 -14.71
N LEU A 18 -21.86 -19.61 -13.60
CA LEU A 18 -22.55 -19.74 -12.31
C LEU A 18 -23.43 -18.53 -11.98
N GLY A 19 -23.70 -17.63 -12.94
CA GLY A 19 -24.58 -16.48 -12.73
C GLY A 19 -23.93 -15.33 -11.94
N GLY A 20 -22.60 -15.28 -11.89
CA GLY A 20 -21.82 -14.19 -11.28
C GLY A 20 -21.27 -14.49 -9.87
N LEU A 21 -20.55 -13.52 -9.31
CA LEU A 21 -19.91 -13.61 -7.99
C LEU A 21 -20.90 -13.64 -6.81
N ILE A 22 -22.18 -13.36 -7.06
CA ILE A 22 -23.26 -13.21 -6.06
C ILE A 22 -23.58 -14.51 -5.31
N ILE A 23 -23.19 -15.68 -5.84
CA ILE A 23 -23.48 -17.00 -5.26
C ILE A 23 -22.37 -17.49 -4.30
N TRP A 24 -21.19 -16.86 -4.32
CA TRP A 24 -19.97 -17.41 -3.70
C TRP A 24 -19.58 -16.82 -2.33
N ASP A 25 -20.53 -16.50 -1.44
CA ASP A 25 -20.28 -15.76 -0.18
C ASP A 25 -19.15 -16.33 0.73
N MET A 26 -18.81 -17.62 0.65
CA MET A 26 -17.73 -18.23 1.45
C MET A 26 -16.34 -18.27 0.77
N ILE A 27 -16.23 -18.01 -0.54
CA ILE A 27 -15.02 -18.24 -1.37
C ILE A 27 -14.53 -16.94 -2.02
N LEU A 28 -15.16 -15.80 -1.74
CA LEU A 28 -14.79 -14.53 -2.36
C LEU A 28 -13.43 -13.99 -1.91
N SER A 29 -13.00 -14.19 -0.66
CA SER A 29 -11.69 -13.68 -0.19
C SER A 29 -10.50 -14.23 -1.00
N PRO A 30 -10.42 -15.56 -1.29
CA PRO A 30 -9.44 -16.08 -2.25
C PRO A 30 -9.52 -15.45 -3.63
N PHE A 31 -10.71 -15.18 -4.17
CA PHE A 31 -10.88 -14.51 -5.47
C PHE A 31 -10.33 -13.08 -5.44
N TYR A 32 -10.66 -12.29 -4.42
CA TYR A 32 -10.13 -10.93 -4.26
C TYR A 32 -8.61 -10.92 -4.00
N THR A 33 -8.06 -11.97 -3.39
CA THR A 33 -6.60 -12.13 -3.27
C THR A 33 -5.96 -12.37 -4.64
N CYS A 34 -6.57 -13.22 -5.48
CA CYS A 34 -6.12 -13.41 -6.86
C CYS A 34 -6.25 -12.12 -7.68
N ASP A 35 -7.33 -11.37 -7.49
CA ASP A 35 -7.54 -10.07 -8.15
C ASP A 35 -6.45 -9.07 -7.78
N LEU A 36 -6.11 -8.96 -6.49
CA LEU A 36 -5.00 -8.14 -6.01
C LEU A 36 -3.69 -8.49 -6.73
N MET A 37 -3.34 -9.78 -6.74
CA MET A 37 -2.09 -10.26 -7.35
C MET A 37 -2.06 -10.01 -8.86
N ARG A 38 -3.20 -10.21 -9.54
CA ARG A 38 -3.35 -9.90 -10.95
C ARG A 38 -3.23 -8.39 -11.21
N GLY A 39 -3.82 -7.57 -10.36
CA GLY A 39 -3.78 -6.12 -10.48
C GLY A 39 -2.38 -5.53 -10.27
N LEU A 40 -1.58 -6.15 -9.39
CA LEU A 40 -0.19 -5.77 -9.15
C LEU A 40 0.77 -6.21 -10.27
N THR A 41 0.41 -7.25 -11.02
CA THR A 41 1.30 -7.87 -12.01
C THR A 41 0.93 -7.58 -13.46
N SER A 42 -0.20 -6.89 -13.69
CA SER A 42 -0.69 -6.51 -15.00
C SER A 42 -0.65 -5.00 -15.17
N ASP A 43 -0.21 -4.53 -16.34
CA ASP A 43 -0.28 -3.11 -16.69
C ASP A 43 -1.73 -2.64 -16.91
N MET A 44 -2.65 -3.56 -17.24
CA MET A 44 -4.08 -3.30 -17.51
C MET A 44 -4.95 -4.51 -17.10
N PRO A 45 -5.14 -4.79 -15.80
CA PRO A 45 -6.01 -5.87 -15.35
C PRO A 45 -7.48 -5.58 -15.72
N LEU A 46 -8.20 -6.55 -16.31
CA LEU A 46 -9.65 -6.42 -16.56
C LEU A 46 -10.38 -6.26 -15.22
N PRO A 47 -11.31 -5.31 -15.03
CA PRO A 47 -12.01 -5.16 -13.76
C PRO A 47 -12.75 -6.44 -13.38
N LEU A 48 -12.54 -6.93 -12.16
CA LEU A 48 -13.47 -7.88 -11.54
C LEU A 48 -14.54 -7.04 -10.85
N HIS A 49 -15.79 -7.17 -11.31
CA HIS A 49 -16.90 -6.45 -10.69
C HIS A 49 -17.08 -6.89 -9.24
N GLU A 50 -17.24 -5.91 -8.34
CA GLU A 50 -17.48 -6.17 -6.93
C GLU A 50 -18.78 -6.95 -6.71
N SER A 51 -18.72 -7.96 -5.84
CA SER A 51 -19.93 -8.54 -5.27
C SER A 51 -20.45 -7.60 -4.20
N TRP A 52 -21.50 -6.84 -4.52
CA TRP A 52 -22.15 -5.91 -3.58
C TRP A 52 -22.55 -6.60 -2.25
N LYS A 53 -22.87 -7.90 -2.28
CA LYS A 53 -23.17 -8.68 -1.07
C LYS A 53 -21.95 -8.83 -0.17
N TRP A 54 -20.80 -9.16 -0.78
CA TRP A 54 -19.55 -9.30 -0.04
C TRP A 54 -19.07 -7.95 0.48
N GLU A 55 -19.13 -6.90 -0.35
CA GLU A 55 -18.81 -5.54 0.06
C GLU A 55 -19.70 -5.11 1.25
N LEU A 56 -21.02 -5.27 1.14
CA LEU A 56 -21.96 -4.95 2.21
C LEU A 56 -21.64 -5.72 3.48
N LYS A 57 -21.36 -7.03 3.37
CA LYS A 57 -20.98 -7.86 4.51
C LYS A 57 -19.70 -7.34 5.17
N VAL A 58 -18.64 -7.12 4.38
CA VAL A 58 -17.34 -6.64 4.87
C VAL A 58 -17.48 -5.28 5.54
N ARG A 59 -18.16 -4.31 4.91
CA ARG A 59 -18.41 -2.99 5.52
C ARG A 59 -19.26 -3.07 6.78
N THR A 60 -20.18 -4.02 6.87
CA THR A 60 -21.04 -4.22 8.05
C THR A 60 -20.27 -4.86 9.21
N GLU A 61 -19.47 -5.87 8.94
CA GLU A 61 -18.81 -6.68 9.98
C GLU A 61 -17.42 -6.17 10.38
N CYS A 62 -16.75 -5.39 9.51
CA CYS A 62 -15.39 -4.93 9.74
C CYS A 62 -15.36 -3.57 10.45
N LEU A 63 -15.05 -3.59 11.75
CA LEU A 63 -15.13 -2.42 12.63
C LEU A 63 -14.38 -1.19 12.11
N PHE A 64 -13.18 -1.34 11.54
CA PHE A 64 -12.40 -0.18 11.08
C PHE A 64 -12.97 0.50 9.84
N LEU A 65 -13.90 -0.14 9.13
CA LEU A 65 -14.59 0.46 8.00
C LEU A 65 -15.77 1.34 8.46
N HIS A 66 -16.22 1.20 9.71
CA HIS A 66 -17.33 1.99 10.23
C HIS A 66 -16.91 3.45 10.42
N GLU A 67 -17.78 4.38 10.04
CA GLU A 67 -17.52 5.82 10.20
C GLU A 67 -17.27 6.19 11.67
N GLU A 68 -18.02 5.56 12.56
CA GLU A 68 -18.00 5.73 14.01
C GLU A 68 -16.70 5.25 14.66
N TYR A 69 -15.93 4.39 13.98
CA TYR A 69 -14.64 3.92 14.47
C TYR A 69 -13.65 5.09 14.52
N LYS A 70 -13.31 5.51 15.73
CA LYS A 70 -12.40 6.63 15.99
C LYS A 70 -10.99 6.12 16.25
N VAL A 71 -10.04 6.62 15.47
CA VAL A 71 -8.62 6.55 15.81
C VAL A 71 -8.38 7.44 17.03
N SER A 72 -7.55 6.98 17.97
CA SER A 72 -7.16 7.79 19.13
C SER A 72 -6.68 9.18 18.67
N SER A 73 -7.14 10.23 19.33
CA SER A 73 -6.69 11.61 19.06
C SER A 73 -5.19 11.80 19.31
N THR A 74 -4.57 10.91 20.09
CA THR A 74 -3.13 10.88 20.36
C THR A 74 -2.31 10.11 19.31
N SER A 75 -2.97 9.41 18.38
CA SER A 75 -2.26 8.62 17.36
C SER A 75 -1.70 9.54 16.27
N PHE A 76 -0.39 9.39 16.03
CA PHE A 76 0.32 10.08 14.97
C PHE A 76 0.09 9.43 13.59
N VAL A 77 -0.38 8.17 13.56
CA VAL A 77 -0.56 7.38 12.34
C VAL A 77 -1.37 8.11 11.29
N GLY A 78 -0.79 8.23 10.11
CA GLY A 78 -1.44 8.64 8.87
C GLY A 78 -1.90 10.10 8.86
N ARG A 79 -1.57 10.90 9.87
CA ARG A 79 -2.05 12.28 9.97
C ARG A 79 -1.56 13.18 8.82
N ARG A 80 -0.35 12.95 8.29
CA ARG A 80 0.21 13.76 7.20
C ARG A 80 -0.50 13.55 5.87
N PHE A 81 -1.24 12.46 5.68
CA PHE A 81 -2.09 12.31 4.51
C PHE A 81 -3.23 13.34 4.44
N PHE A 82 -3.58 13.97 5.57
CA PHE A 82 -4.76 14.83 5.67
C PHE A 82 -4.46 16.24 6.17
N ASN A 83 -3.29 16.46 6.76
CA ASN A 83 -2.89 17.75 7.33
C ASN A 83 -1.89 18.51 6.44
N SER A 84 -1.39 17.89 5.36
CA SER A 84 -0.39 18.50 4.48
C SER A 84 -1.04 19.32 3.35
N PRO A 85 -0.45 20.43 2.89
CA PRO A 85 -1.09 21.29 1.88
C PRO A 85 -1.48 20.58 0.58
N TRP A 86 -0.67 19.62 0.13
CA TRP A 86 -0.93 18.84 -1.08
C TRP A 86 -2.16 17.94 -0.98
N SER A 87 -2.60 17.58 0.24
CA SER A 87 -3.69 16.61 0.43
C SER A 87 -5.07 17.16 0.06
N ALA A 88 -5.24 18.48 0.00
CA ALA A 88 -6.50 19.12 -0.37
C ALA A 88 -6.96 18.79 -1.79
N SER A 89 -6.03 18.38 -2.66
CA SER A 89 -6.29 18.04 -4.06
C SER A 89 -6.54 16.55 -4.32
N LEU A 90 -6.47 15.70 -3.29
CA LEU A 90 -6.62 14.26 -3.44
C LEU A 90 -8.03 13.88 -3.87
N HIS A 91 -8.12 12.86 -4.73
CA HIS A 91 -9.39 12.29 -5.13
C HIS A 91 -10.18 11.76 -3.91
N PRO A 92 -11.48 12.06 -3.77
CA PRO A 92 -12.27 11.70 -2.58
C PRO A 92 -12.23 10.22 -2.22
N GLN A 93 -12.24 9.33 -3.21
CA GLN A 93 -12.14 7.88 -2.96
C GLN A 93 -10.77 7.49 -2.41
N LEU A 94 -9.68 8.06 -2.93
CA LEU A 94 -8.34 7.84 -2.38
C LEU A 94 -8.26 8.31 -0.93
N VAL A 95 -8.86 9.47 -0.62
CA VAL A 95 -8.96 9.98 0.75
C VAL A 95 -9.73 9.02 1.65
N SER A 96 -10.87 8.49 1.18
CA SER A 96 -11.68 7.51 1.92
C SER A 96 -10.87 6.25 2.23
N THR A 97 -10.24 5.66 1.22
CA THR A 97 -9.43 4.45 1.37
C THR A 97 -8.22 4.68 2.28
N LEU A 98 -7.52 5.82 2.18
CA LEU A 98 -6.43 6.18 3.10
C LEU A 98 -6.91 6.37 4.54
N ARG A 99 -8.13 6.88 4.77
CA ARG A 99 -8.70 6.98 6.13
C ARG A 99 -8.99 5.61 6.70
N SER A 100 -9.55 4.71 5.91
CA SER A 100 -9.79 3.32 6.32
C SER A 100 -8.49 2.57 6.60
N LEU A 101 -7.46 2.76 5.76
CA LEU A 101 -6.11 2.24 6.03
C LEU A 101 -5.52 2.81 7.31
N ARG A 102 -5.68 4.11 7.58
CA ARG A 102 -5.25 4.73 8.85
C ARG A 102 -5.93 4.06 10.04
N LYS A 103 -7.24 3.83 9.99
CA LYS A 103 -8.00 3.14 11.05
C LYS A 103 -7.46 1.74 11.30
N LEU A 104 -7.25 0.98 10.21
CA LEU A 104 -6.68 -0.37 10.28
C LEU A 104 -5.25 -0.39 10.85
N VAL A 105 -4.36 0.49 10.39
CA VAL A 105 -2.99 0.55 10.90
C VAL A 105 -2.97 0.98 12.37
N SER A 106 -3.83 1.92 12.76
CA SER A 106 -3.97 2.33 14.16
C SER A 106 -4.48 1.21 15.07
N LEU A 107 -5.37 0.33 14.55
CA LEU A 107 -5.73 -0.91 15.24
C LEU A 107 -4.49 -1.78 15.45
N TYR A 108 -3.71 -2.04 14.40
CA TYR A 108 -2.49 -2.84 14.54
C TYR A 108 -1.48 -2.26 15.53
N GLU A 109 -1.39 -0.92 15.68
CA GLU A 109 -0.57 -0.30 16.71
C GLU A 109 -1.05 -0.63 18.13
N SER A 110 -2.35 -0.49 18.38
CA SER A 110 -2.93 -0.75 19.71
C SER A 110 -2.95 -2.24 20.08
N VAL A 111 -2.74 -3.11 19.10
CA VAL A 111 -2.60 -4.56 19.26
C VAL A 111 -1.23 -4.93 19.83
N VAL A 112 -0.16 -4.18 19.54
CA VAL A 112 1.16 -4.45 20.14
C VAL A 112 1.11 -4.29 21.68
N SER A 113 0.09 -3.62 22.22
CA SER A 113 -0.20 -3.49 23.65
C SER A 113 -1.40 -4.30 24.15
N SER A 114 -2.09 -5.09 23.31
CA SER A 114 -3.30 -5.84 23.68
C SER A 114 -3.40 -7.24 23.03
N SER A 115 -4.17 -8.15 23.63
CA SER A 115 -4.30 -9.56 23.22
C SER A 115 -5.11 -9.81 21.94
N TRP A 116 -5.14 -8.86 21.00
CA TRP A 116 -5.97 -8.95 19.80
C TRP A 116 -5.28 -9.79 18.72
N GLY A 117 -5.96 -10.84 18.27
CA GLY A 117 -5.54 -11.64 17.12
C GLY A 117 -6.25 -11.14 15.86
N GLN A 118 -5.50 -10.94 14.78
CA GLN A 118 -6.06 -10.57 13.48
C GLN A 118 -7.19 -11.51 13.08
N THR A 119 -8.38 -10.97 12.86
CA THR A 119 -9.54 -11.79 12.49
C THR A 119 -9.57 -12.03 10.98
N ARG A 120 -10.32 -13.06 10.56
CA ARG A 120 -10.63 -13.26 9.14
C ARG A 120 -11.28 -12.03 8.51
N MET A 121 -12.09 -11.30 9.26
CA MET A 121 -12.80 -10.12 8.76
C MET A 121 -11.88 -8.91 8.53
N ASP A 122 -10.81 -8.77 9.30
CA ASP A 122 -9.82 -7.71 9.05
C ASP A 122 -9.07 -7.92 7.73
N ASN A 123 -8.84 -9.19 7.37
CA ASN A 123 -8.27 -9.56 6.07
C ASN A 123 -9.22 -9.25 4.91
N ASP A 124 -10.51 -9.53 5.07
CA ASP A 124 -11.52 -9.21 4.05
C ASP A 124 -11.69 -7.69 3.91
N GLY A 125 -11.68 -6.95 5.02
CA GLY A 125 -11.64 -5.49 5.01
C GLY A 125 -10.42 -4.94 4.26
N LEU A 126 -9.23 -5.50 4.50
CA LEU A 126 -8.03 -5.11 3.76
C LEU A 126 -8.12 -5.44 2.26
N LEU A 127 -8.68 -6.61 1.91
CA LEU A 127 -8.91 -6.99 0.50
C LEU A 127 -9.85 -6.00 -0.20
N LEU A 128 -10.88 -5.52 0.51
CA LEU A 128 -11.78 -4.51 -0.04
C LEU A 128 -11.04 -3.20 -0.33
N LEU A 129 -10.21 -2.72 0.61
CA LEU A 129 -9.41 -1.51 0.39
C LEU A 129 -8.38 -1.68 -0.74
N ASP A 130 -7.75 -2.85 -0.84
CA ASP A 130 -6.83 -3.19 -1.93
C ASP A 130 -7.56 -3.15 -3.29
N HIS A 131 -8.79 -3.67 -3.34
CA HIS A 131 -9.63 -3.64 -4.54
C HIS A 131 -10.05 -2.20 -4.91
N GLU A 132 -10.47 -1.38 -3.95
CA GLU A 132 -10.77 0.04 -4.17
C GLU A 132 -9.57 0.79 -4.77
N LEU A 133 -8.35 0.53 -4.26
CA LEU A 133 -7.12 1.12 -4.80
C LEU A 133 -6.80 0.64 -6.22
N LEU A 134 -7.16 -0.59 -6.58
CA LEU A 134 -6.99 -1.09 -7.94
C LEU A 134 -8.00 -0.48 -8.90
N TYR A 135 -9.26 -0.43 -8.50
CA TYR A 135 -10.35 0.07 -9.33
C TYR A 135 -10.22 1.58 -9.63
N LEU A 136 -9.71 2.35 -8.67
CA LEU A 136 -9.51 3.79 -8.84
C LEU A 136 -8.60 4.16 -10.03
N ALA A 137 -7.64 3.29 -10.36
CA ALA A 137 -6.75 3.50 -11.50
C ALA A 137 -7.42 3.28 -12.87
N GLN A 138 -8.52 2.53 -12.90
CA GLN A 138 -9.20 2.11 -14.12
C GLN A 138 -10.35 3.06 -14.49
N ASP A 139 -11.09 3.50 -13.48
CA ASP A 139 -12.26 4.35 -13.67
C ASP A 139 -11.88 5.83 -13.90
N GLN A 140 -10.67 6.23 -13.50
CA GLN A 140 -10.27 7.64 -13.49
C GLN A 140 -8.83 7.89 -13.94
N SER A 141 -8.64 8.93 -14.74
CA SER A 141 -7.33 9.51 -15.01
C SER A 141 -6.84 10.29 -13.78
N LEU A 142 -6.32 9.59 -12.78
CA LEU A 142 -5.69 10.22 -11.63
C LEU A 142 -4.48 11.07 -12.06
N PRO A 143 -4.23 12.23 -11.42
CA PRO A 143 -2.96 12.93 -11.56
C PRO A 143 -1.79 12.00 -11.19
N ALA A 144 -0.66 12.14 -11.88
CA ALA A 144 0.47 11.21 -11.76
C ALA A 144 0.90 10.96 -10.30
N PHE A 145 0.98 11.99 -9.46
CA PHE A 145 1.38 11.82 -8.06
C PHE A 145 0.33 11.06 -7.22
N GLN A 146 -0.96 11.19 -7.54
CA GLN A 146 -2.03 10.47 -6.85
C GLN A 146 -2.01 9.00 -7.24
N ASP A 147 -1.74 8.69 -8.51
CA ASP A 147 -1.53 7.30 -8.94
C ASP A 147 -0.30 6.69 -8.27
N THR A 148 0.81 7.44 -8.17
CA THR A 148 2.01 7.00 -7.42
C THR A 148 1.68 6.74 -5.96
N LEU A 149 0.92 7.62 -5.30
CA LEU A 149 0.48 7.44 -3.91
C LEU A 149 -0.41 6.19 -3.77
N ARG A 150 -1.40 6.02 -4.65
CA ARG A 150 -2.28 4.85 -4.71
C ARG A 150 -1.48 3.55 -4.84
N LEU A 151 -0.53 3.48 -5.78
CA LEU A 151 0.38 2.34 -5.96
C LEU A 151 1.22 2.09 -4.71
N THR A 152 1.74 3.14 -4.09
CA THR A 152 2.55 3.01 -2.87
C THR A 152 1.73 2.46 -1.71
N ALA A 153 0.49 2.93 -1.53
CA ALA A 153 -0.43 2.42 -0.53
C ALA A 153 -0.72 0.92 -0.75
N LEU A 154 -0.96 0.52 -2.00
CA LEU A 154 -1.19 -0.89 -2.36
C LEU A 154 0.05 -1.77 -2.11
N ILE A 155 1.25 -1.27 -2.43
CA ILE A 155 2.49 -1.99 -2.14
C ILE A 155 2.73 -2.07 -0.62
N TYR A 156 2.40 -1.02 0.11
CA TYR A 156 2.47 -1.01 1.57
C TYR A 156 1.58 -2.10 2.18
N THR A 157 0.32 -2.25 1.74
CA THR A 157 -0.56 -3.32 2.29
C THR A 157 0.02 -4.71 2.05
N VAL A 158 0.53 -4.97 0.85
CA VAL A 158 1.13 -6.25 0.45
C VAL A 158 2.40 -6.56 1.24
N VAL A 159 3.31 -5.60 1.33
CA VAL A 159 4.65 -5.80 1.93
C VAL A 159 4.57 -5.78 3.46
N ARG A 160 3.84 -4.82 4.04
CA ARG A 160 3.84 -4.56 5.49
C ARG A 160 2.73 -5.24 6.27
N ILE A 161 1.53 -5.27 5.71
CA ILE A 161 0.38 -5.85 6.43
C ILE A 161 0.31 -7.36 6.15
N ARG A 162 0.42 -7.77 4.87
CA ARG A 162 0.35 -9.18 4.48
C ARG A 162 1.68 -9.94 4.58
N GLY A 163 2.81 -9.24 4.69
CA GLY A 163 4.13 -9.86 4.83
C GLY A 163 4.64 -10.51 3.55
N PHE A 164 4.15 -10.10 2.38
CA PHE A 164 4.45 -10.73 1.10
C PHE A 164 5.71 -10.17 0.40
N SER A 165 6.67 -9.64 1.15
CA SER A 165 7.93 -9.08 0.60
C SER A 165 8.76 -10.11 -0.20
N GLY A 166 8.63 -11.41 0.10
CA GLY A 166 9.34 -12.49 -0.59
C GLY A 166 8.71 -12.99 -1.90
N MET A 167 7.59 -12.41 -2.37
CA MET A 167 6.90 -12.95 -3.56
C MET A 167 7.69 -12.77 -4.86
N PRO A 168 7.83 -13.79 -5.72
CA PRO A 168 8.61 -13.68 -6.97
C PRO A 168 8.18 -12.53 -7.88
N CYS A 169 6.91 -12.13 -7.84
CA CYS A 169 6.37 -11.07 -8.69
C CYS A 169 6.60 -9.64 -8.17
N ALA A 170 7.27 -9.44 -7.02
CA ALA A 170 7.44 -8.09 -6.47
C ALA A 170 8.23 -7.14 -7.38
N ASP A 171 9.17 -7.67 -8.18
CA ASP A 171 9.88 -6.89 -9.18
C ASP A 171 8.95 -6.19 -10.18
N ILE A 172 7.79 -6.79 -10.49
CA ILE A 172 6.83 -6.22 -11.42
C ILE A 172 6.21 -4.96 -10.81
N PHE A 173 5.56 -5.08 -9.65
CA PHE A 173 4.88 -3.93 -9.04
C PHE A 173 5.86 -2.86 -8.52
N VAL A 174 7.06 -3.25 -8.09
CA VAL A 174 8.13 -2.30 -7.72
C VAL A 174 8.58 -1.51 -8.94
N ASN A 175 8.74 -2.15 -10.11
CA ASN A 175 9.07 -1.45 -11.34
C ASN A 175 7.92 -0.55 -11.81
N THR A 176 6.66 -0.97 -11.62
CA THR A 176 5.48 -0.12 -11.89
C THR A 176 5.49 1.13 -11.00
N LEU A 177 5.76 0.98 -9.71
CA LEU A 177 5.93 2.11 -8.80
C LEU A 177 7.07 3.02 -9.25
N ARG A 178 8.24 2.47 -9.62
CA ARG A 178 9.38 3.25 -10.11
C ARG A 178 8.99 4.11 -11.32
N LYS A 179 8.31 3.53 -12.32
CA LYS A 179 7.85 4.25 -13.52
C LYS A 179 6.82 5.33 -13.18
N SER A 180 5.84 5.03 -12.32
CA SER A 180 4.85 6.02 -11.87
C SER A 180 5.54 7.17 -11.14
N LEU A 181 6.53 6.86 -10.29
CA LEU A 181 7.31 7.82 -9.54
C LEU A 181 8.17 8.72 -10.45
N GLU A 182 8.75 8.19 -11.53
CA GLU A 182 9.47 9.01 -12.51
C GLU A 182 8.60 10.12 -13.13
N ASN A 183 7.30 9.85 -13.31
CA ASN A 183 6.34 10.83 -13.82
C ASN A 183 5.89 11.86 -12.78
N SER A 184 5.93 11.51 -11.48
CA SER A 184 5.48 12.38 -10.38
C SER A 184 6.62 13.02 -9.59
N LEU A 185 7.87 12.63 -9.83
CA LEU A 185 9.04 12.98 -9.03
C LEU A 185 9.19 14.48 -8.85
N LYS A 186 9.16 15.25 -9.94
CA LYS A 186 9.33 16.71 -9.88
C LYS A 186 8.25 17.39 -9.04
N PHE A 187 7.01 16.92 -9.12
CA PHE A 187 5.92 17.47 -8.33
C PHE A 187 6.09 17.12 -6.85
N LEU A 188 6.37 15.84 -6.55
CA LEU A 188 6.53 15.36 -5.17
C LEU A 188 7.73 16.00 -4.48
N ASP A 189 8.86 16.14 -5.17
CA ASP A 189 10.07 16.78 -4.64
C ASP A 189 9.81 18.24 -4.23
N ALA A 190 9.08 18.97 -5.07
CA ALA A 190 8.79 20.38 -4.82
C ALA A 190 7.65 20.63 -3.80
N ASN A 191 6.67 19.74 -3.71
CA ASN A 191 5.41 20.00 -2.97
C ASN A 191 5.17 19.09 -1.77
N ALA A 192 5.81 17.92 -1.73
CA ALA A 192 5.56 16.88 -0.75
C ALA A 192 6.82 16.00 -0.49
N PRO A 193 7.97 16.60 -0.12
CA PRO A 193 9.23 15.85 0.01
C PRO A 193 9.18 14.82 1.15
N ASP A 194 8.38 15.05 2.18
CA ASP A 194 8.11 14.08 3.25
C ASP A 194 7.30 12.88 2.77
N LEU A 195 6.32 13.10 1.89
CA LEU A 195 5.57 12.01 1.24
C LEU A 195 6.48 11.23 0.30
N LEU A 196 7.32 11.95 -0.46
CA LEU A 196 8.30 11.34 -1.35
C LEU A 196 9.27 10.44 -0.58
N LEU A 197 9.71 10.88 0.60
CA LEU A 197 10.53 10.08 1.50
C LEU A 197 9.82 8.78 1.90
N TRP A 198 8.53 8.85 2.27
CA TRP A 198 7.74 7.67 2.58
C TRP A 198 7.59 6.73 1.38
N ILE A 199 7.37 7.27 0.18
CA ILE A 199 7.29 6.47 -1.07
C ILE A 199 8.61 5.75 -1.34
N PHE A 200 9.75 6.46 -1.26
CA PHE A 200 11.06 5.83 -1.46
C PHE A 200 11.35 4.76 -0.40
N PHE A 201 10.95 5.00 0.84
CA PHE A 201 11.11 4.04 1.92
C PHE A 201 10.30 2.76 1.67
N ILE A 202 9.01 2.87 1.30
CA ILE A 202 8.19 1.70 0.94
C ILE A 202 8.74 0.99 -0.29
N GLY A 203 9.18 1.73 -1.31
CA GLY A 203 9.80 1.15 -2.50
C GLY A 203 11.10 0.42 -2.19
N SER A 204 11.97 0.97 -1.33
CA SER A 204 13.20 0.32 -0.84
C SER A 204 12.88 -1.00 -0.14
N LEU A 205 11.93 -0.97 0.79
CA LEU A 205 11.50 -2.14 1.54
C LEU A 205 10.91 -3.23 0.64
N ALA A 206 10.06 -2.84 -0.31
CA ALA A 206 9.43 -3.76 -1.27
C ALA A 206 10.43 -4.38 -2.25
N SER A 207 11.53 -3.69 -2.51
CA SER A 207 12.55 -4.08 -3.47
C SER A 207 13.78 -4.72 -2.83
N ARG A 208 13.78 -4.98 -1.52
CA ARG A 208 14.90 -5.61 -0.82
C ARG A 208 15.35 -6.90 -1.53
N ASP A 209 16.66 -7.03 -1.72
CA ASP A 209 17.32 -8.14 -2.41
C ASP A 209 16.90 -8.31 -3.89
N ARG A 210 16.43 -7.22 -4.52
CA ARG A 210 15.93 -7.22 -5.92
C ARG A 210 16.53 -6.12 -6.77
N ARG A 211 16.25 -6.20 -8.07
CA ARG A 211 16.86 -5.38 -9.13
C ARG A 211 16.74 -3.87 -8.89
N HIS A 212 15.63 -3.43 -8.33
CA HIS A 212 15.33 -2.01 -8.17
C HIS A 212 15.72 -1.44 -6.80
N HIS A 213 16.28 -2.24 -5.89
CA HIS A 213 16.64 -1.81 -4.54
C HIS A 213 17.56 -0.60 -4.53
N ALA A 214 18.71 -0.70 -5.22
CA ALA A 214 19.70 0.37 -5.27
C ALA A 214 19.13 1.71 -5.79
N TRP A 215 18.15 1.66 -6.70
CA TRP A 215 17.50 2.86 -7.22
C TRP A 215 16.65 3.56 -6.15
N PHE A 216 15.87 2.80 -5.38
CA PHE A 216 15.07 3.34 -4.28
C PHE A 216 15.96 3.79 -3.12
N SER A 217 16.92 2.96 -2.69
CA SER A 217 17.79 3.24 -1.54
C SER A 217 18.67 4.48 -1.76
N ARG A 218 19.28 4.64 -2.95
CA ARG A 218 20.10 5.84 -3.23
C ARG A 218 19.28 7.13 -3.19
N ARG A 219 18.05 7.10 -3.73
CA ARG A 219 17.16 8.28 -3.73
C ARG A 219 16.60 8.57 -2.34
N LEU A 220 16.30 7.52 -1.57
CA LEU A 220 15.93 7.63 -0.16
C LEU A 220 17.04 8.33 0.63
N GLN A 221 18.28 7.89 0.46
CA GLN A 221 19.46 8.45 1.13
C GLN A 221 19.63 9.94 0.83
N VAL A 222 19.65 10.31 -0.46
CA VAL A 222 19.80 11.71 -0.90
C VAL A 222 18.68 12.60 -0.33
N LEU A 223 17.44 12.14 -0.40
CA LEU A 223 16.29 12.90 0.09
C LEU A 223 16.29 13.01 1.63
N ALA A 224 16.60 11.93 2.34
CA ALA A 224 16.73 11.95 3.79
C ALA A 224 17.81 12.93 4.25
N SER A 225 18.97 12.96 3.60
CA SER A 225 20.03 13.93 3.90
C SER A 225 19.59 15.38 3.63
N THR A 226 18.84 15.60 2.55
CA THR A 226 18.29 16.93 2.24
C THR A 226 17.28 17.39 3.31
N LEU A 227 16.57 16.45 3.91
CA LEU A 227 15.60 16.71 4.98
C LEU A 227 16.21 16.69 6.39
N GLY A 228 17.50 16.35 6.55
CA GLY A 228 18.15 16.17 7.85
C GLY A 228 17.57 15.00 8.65
N LEU A 229 17.18 13.92 7.96
CA LEU A 229 16.52 12.74 8.52
C LEU A 229 17.38 11.48 8.42
N GLU A 230 18.71 11.61 8.43
CA GLU A 230 19.62 10.45 8.35
C GLU A 230 19.50 9.53 9.56
N GLN A 231 19.17 10.10 10.73
CA GLN A 231 18.98 9.36 11.97
C GLN A 231 17.64 8.60 11.94
N TRP A 232 17.69 7.30 12.26
CA TRP A 232 16.52 6.41 12.27
C TRP A 232 15.37 6.97 13.11
N ASP A 233 15.64 7.41 14.35
CA ASP A 233 14.60 7.89 15.26
C ASP A 233 13.89 9.13 14.70
N SER A 234 14.62 10.04 14.05
CA SER A 234 14.07 11.24 13.41
C SER A 234 13.23 10.88 12.18
N ALA A 235 13.74 9.99 11.31
CA ALA A 235 13.00 9.51 10.15
C ALA A 235 11.71 8.78 10.55
N MET A 236 11.77 7.99 11.61
CA MET A 236 10.64 7.20 12.10
C MET A 236 9.47 8.04 12.56
N ILE A 237 9.71 9.20 13.17
CA ILE A 237 8.63 10.15 13.52
C ILE A 237 7.87 10.55 12.25
N VAL A 238 8.58 10.86 11.15
CA VAL A 238 7.96 11.22 9.87
C VAL A 238 7.23 10.02 9.25
N MET A 239 7.85 8.85 9.25
CA MET A 239 7.27 7.61 8.69
C MET A 239 5.99 7.19 9.41
N GLN A 240 5.94 7.35 10.74
CA GLN A 240 4.76 7.08 11.55
C GLN A 240 3.65 8.09 11.31
N GLU A 241 3.96 9.33 10.94
CA GLU A 241 2.93 10.29 10.54
C GLU A 241 2.28 9.96 9.19
N TYR A 242 2.86 9.03 8.45
CA TYR A 242 2.23 8.27 7.38
C TYR A 242 1.75 6.91 7.92
N LEU A 243 1.78 5.82 7.16
CA LEU A 243 1.23 4.54 7.64
C LEU A 243 2.26 3.64 8.32
N TYR A 244 3.53 4.03 8.44
CA TYR A 244 4.55 3.08 8.87
C TYR A 244 4.75 3.05 10.39
N VAL A 245 4.39 1.92 10.98
CA VAL A 245 4.55 1.63 12.40
C VAL A 245 5.73 0.68 12.58
N CYS A 246 6.67 1.06 13.45
CA CYS A 246 7.76 0.17 13.85
C CYS A 246 7.25 -0.91 14.80
N ARG A 247 7.41 -2.17 14.40
CA ARG A 247 7.10 -3.37 15.20
C ARG A 247 8.39 -3.93 15.81
N PRO A 248 8.31 -4.69 16.92
CA PRO A 248 9.49 -5.36 17.49
C PRO A 248 10.25 -6.25 16.50
N THR A 249 9.56 -6.78 15.49
CA THR A 249 10.14 -7.62 14.43
C THR A 249 10.84 -6.84 13.32
N ASP A 250 10.77 -5.51 13.31
CA ASP A 250 11.31 -4.66 12.23
C ASP A 250 12.79 -4.32 12.41
N GLY A 251 13.54 -5.11 13.18
CA GLY A 251 14.99 -4.91 13.37
C GLY A 251 15.75 -4.83 12.04
N PHE A 252 15.36 -5.64 11.05
CA PHE A 252 15.95 -5.61 9.71
C PHE A 252 15.66 -4.31 8.94
N VAL A 253 14.55 -3.62 9.24
CA VAL A 253 14.20 -2.36 8.56
C VAL A 253 15.05 -1.22 9.10
N ARG A 254 15.31 -1.24 10.41
CA ARG A 254 16.27 -0.35 11.04
C ARG A 254 17.68 -0.59 10.51
N GLU A 255 18.11 -1.86 10.42
CA GLU A 255 19.40 -2.24 9.83
C GLU A 255 19.52 -1.73 8.39
N MET A 256 18.50 -1.94 7.55
CA MET A 256 18.46 -1.41 6.18
C MET A 256 18.63 0.11 6.14
N TRP A 257 18.03 0.84 7.08
CA TRP A 257 18.18 2.28 7.18
C TRP A 257 19.61 2.66 7.60
N GLU A 258 20.10 2.09 8.71
CA GLU A 258 21.44 2.39 9.26
C GLU A 258 22.55 2.07 8.24
N THR A 259 22.51 0.90 7.59
CA THR A 259 23.47 0.54 6.53
C THR A 259 23.45 1.52 5.37
N ALA A 260 22.27 2.02 4.98
CA ALA A 260 22.15 2.99 3.90
C ALA A 260 22.84 4.33 4.20
N PHE A 261 23.13 4.67 5.46
CA PHE A 261 23.85 5.89 5.83
C PHE A 261 25.26 5.63 6.37
N GLU A 262 25.63 4.38 6.67
CA GLU A 262 27.01 3.97 6.97
C GLU A 262 27.88 3.89 5.71
N GLU A 263 27.31 3.44 4.60
CA GLU A 263 27.98 3.44 3.30
C GLU A 263 28.08 4.88 2.78
N LYS A 264 29.21 5.54 3.06
CA LYS A 264 29.54 6.83 2.44
C LYS A 264 29.42 6.70 0.92
N VAL A 265 28.55 7.52 0.33
CA VAL A 265 28.42 7.66 -1.12
C VAL A 265 29.79 8.07 -1.67
N VAL A 266 30.49 7.14 -2.33
CA VAL A 266 31.56 7.49 -3.25
C VAL A 266 30.86 8.04 -4.49
N GLU A 267 30.91 9.36 -4.65
CA GLU A 267 30.48 10.01 -5.88
C GLU A 267 31.35 9.50 -7.04
N THR A 268 30.71 8.81 -7.99
CA THR A 268 31.23 8.60 -9.36
C THR A 268 30.29 9.25 -10.34
#